data_AF-A0AAD7LDK8-F1
#
_entry.id   AF-A0AAD7LDK8-F1
#
_cell.length_a   1.000
_cell.length_b   1.000
_cell.length_c   1.000
_cell.angle_alpha   90.00
_cell.angle_beta   90.00
_cell.angle_gamma   90.00
#
_symmetry.space_group_name_H-M   'P 1'
#
loop_
_entity.id
_entity.type
_entity.pdbx_description
1 polymer ?
#
loop_
_entity_poly.entity_id
_entity_poly.type
_entity_poly.pdbx_seq_one_letter_code
_entity_poly.pdbx_strand_id
1 'polypeptide(L)'
;MSAPMDISLQNPPNAEVADHVGDTDSAPPPVFPEDKVLVSVEVCLKPSSTARIEDVRLAIERMLEKRSLSYTDGPIPVPFDDVFLVENVQRICICDTDEVQNHNILLFWQVKPIVHVFQLSEEGPCEELSGDGQLASFNEWILPAKEFDGMWESLVYESGLKQRLLRYAASALLFTEKGVDAFLVSWNRIILLHGPPGTGKTSLCKALAQKLSIRLNSRYPQCQLVEVNAHSLFSKWFSESGKLVAKLFQKIQEMVEEENNLVFVLIDEVESLAAARKAALSGSEPSDSIRVVNALLTQMDKLKSSPNVIILTTSNITAAIDIAFVDRADIKAYVGPPTLQARYEILRSCLQELVQKGVLASYQDCKEVMLPNYASVKERLNSQEVHGDKPLLQICKQLLETAEACEGMSGRSLRKLPFLTHSALAHPFDCDPSKFLYTMVETARRERSELPDLNGGLPVV
;
A
#
# COMPACT_ATOMS: atom_id res chain seq x y z
N MET A 1 -25.68 -50.44 55.21
CA MET A 1 -27.03 -50.97 55.46
C MET A 1 -27.95 -49.76 55.46
N SER A 2 -28.95 -49.54 54.62
CA SER A 2 -29.69 -50.33 53.62
C SER A 2 -30.59 -49.31 52.88
N ALA A 3 -30.81 -49.48 51.57
CA ALA A 3 -31.73 -48.66 50.76
C ALA A 3 -33.19 -48.72 51.29
N PRO A 4 -34.08 -47.82 50.82
CA PRO A 4 -35.08 -48.22 49.80
C PRO A 4 -35.48 -47.08 48.81
N MET A 5 -35.66 -47.32 47.51
CA MET A 5 -36.84 -47.75 46.72
C MET A 5 -37.44 -46.61 45.86
N ASP A 6 -37.42 -46.82 44.55
CA ASP A 6 -38.16 -46.10 43.50
C ASP A 6 -39.64 -46.51 43.49
N ILE A 7 -40.54 -45.55 43.25
CA ILE A 7 -41.88 -45.79 42.66
C ILE A 7 -42.21 -44.64 41.70
N SER A 8 -42.55 -45.00 40.47
CA SER A 8 -42.92 -44.11 39.38
C SER A 8 -44.40 -44.26 38.99
N LEU A 9 -44.92 -43.15 38.43
CA LEU A 9 -46.06 -42.98 37.50
C LEU A 9 -47.51 -42.95 38.05
N GLN A 10 -48.18 -41.82 37.82
CA GLN A 10 -49.49 -41.73 37.13
C GLN A 10 -49.81 -40.27 36.70
N ASN A 11 -49.91 -40.03 35.39
CA ASN A 11 -50.73 -38.98 34.73
C ASN A 11 -52.11 -39.61 34.40
N PRO A 12 -53.25 -38.90 34.17
CA PRO A 12 -53.45 -37.78 33.20
C PRO A 12 -54.61 -36.80 33.65
N PRO A 13 -55.35 -36.01 32.81
CA PRO A 13 -55.27 -35.76 31.36
C PRO A 13 -55.37 -34.27 30.91
N ASN A 14 -55.18 -34.12 29.60
CA ASN A 14 -55.27 -32.94 28.73
C ASN A 14 -56.52 -32.07 28.90
N ALA A 15 -56.33 -30.75 28.77
CA ALA A 15 -57.27 -29.84 28.12
C ALA A 15 -56.48 -28.75 27.37
N GLU A 16 -56.40 -28.89 26.04
CA GLU A 16 -56.03 -27.82 25.12
C GLU A 16 -57.23 -26.87 24.95
N VAL A 17 -57.05 -25.55 25.08
CA VAL A 17 -57.59 -24.53 24.14
C VAL A 17 -56.76 -23.24 24.24
N ALA A 18 -56.08 -22.96 23.12
CA ALA A 18 -55.60 -21.74 22.48
C ALA A 18 -55.70 -20.32 23.11
N ASP A 19 -54.56 -19.62 22.95
CA ASP A 19 -54.34 -18.25 22.44
C ASP A 19 -54.75 -17.01 23.24
N HIS A 20 -53.74 -16.30 23.75
CA HIS A 20 -53.45 -14.92 23.34
C HIS A 20 -51.98 -14.57 23.65
N VAL A 21 -51.17 -14.43 22.60
CA VAL A 21 -49.78 -13.98 22.60
C VAL A 21 -49.74 -12.46 22.86
N GLY A 22 -49.05 -12.06 23.91
CA GLY A 22 -48.54 -10.71 24.12
C GLY A 22 -47.02 -10.77 24.17
N ASP A 23 -46.38 -10.70 23.00
CA ASP A 23 -44.92 -10.60 22.88
C ASP A 23 -44.47 -9.21 23.35
N THR A 24 -43.95 -9.12 24.57
CA THR A 24 -42.95 -8.11 24.91
C THR A 24 -41.61 -8.66 24.46
N ASP A 25 -41.21 -8.27 23.25
CA ASP A 25 -39.93 -8.55 22.62
C ASP A 25 -38.82 -7.81 23.39
N SER A 26 -38.38 -8.36 24.54
CA SER A 26 -37.17 -7.92 25.22
C SER A 26 -35.98 -8.54 24.50
N ALA A 27 -35.46 -7.81 23.51
CA ALA A 27 -34.20 -8.15 22.86
C ALA A 27 -33.14 -8.45 23.93
N PRO A 28 -32.37 -9.55 23.81
CA PRO A 28 -31.28 -9.82 24.73
C PRO A 28 -30.29 -8.65 24.66
N PRO A 29 -29.67 -8.24 25.79
CA PRO A 29 -28.66 -7.20 25.76
C PRO A 29 -27.57 -7.61 24.76
N PRO A 30 -27.02 -6.67 23.98
CA PRO A 30 -25.98 -6.97 23.02
C PRO A 30 -24.83 -7.64 23.78
N VAL A 31 -24.57 -8.89 23.43
CA VAL A 31 -23.37 -9.61 23.87
C VAL A 31 -22.19 -8.80 23.35
N PHE A 32 -21.47 -8.13 24.25
CA PHE A 32 -20.26 -7.40 23.91
C PHE A 32 -19.24 -8.43 23.38
N PRO A 33 -18.69 -8.27 22.17
CA PRO A 33 -17.52 -9.04 21.78
C PRO A 33 -16.39 -8.68 22.74
N GLU A 34 -15.87 -9.65 23.50
CA GLU A 34 -14.76 -9.44 24.45
C GLU A 34 -13.44 -9.06 23.75
N ASP A 35 -13.35 -9.19 22.43
CA ASP A 35 -12.18 -8.81 21.65
C ASP A 35 -12.35 -7.42 21.02
N LYS A 36 -11.70 -6.42 21.62
CA LYS A 36 -11.54 -5.10 20.98
C LYS A 36 -10.74 -5.24 19.69
N VAL A 37 -11.21 -4.55 18.66
CA VAL A 37 -10.55 -4.44 17.37
C VAL A 37 -9.27 -3.62 17.50
N LEU A 38 -8.17 -4.14 16.97
CA LEU A 38 -6.91 -3.38 16.90
C LEU A 38 -6.94 -2.44 15.69
N VAL A 39 -6.75 -1.14 15.92
CA VAL A 39 -6.68 -0.13 14.85
C VAL A 39 -5.33 0.58 14.93
N SER A 40 -4.65 0.69 13.79
CA SER A 40 -3.34 1.34 13.73
C SER A 40 -3.50 2.86 13.64
N VAL A 41 -2.74 3.58 14.47
CA VAL A 41 -2.67 5.05 14.47
C VAL A 41 -1.23 5.45 14.21
N GLU A 42 -0.98 6.12 13.09
CA GLU A 42 0.33 6.58 12.67
C GLU A 42 0.51 8.06 13.04
N VAL A 43 1.59 8.37 13.76
CA VAL A 43 1.90 9.70 14.28
C VAL A 43 3.26 10.15 13.74
N CYS A 44 3.24 11.12 12.83
CA CYS A 44 4.43 11.74 12.28
C CYS A 44 4.86 12.91 13.14
N LEU A 45 6.08 12.87 13.65
CA LEU A 45 6.72 13.97 14.38
C LEU A 45 7.21 15.05 13.41
N LYS A 46 7.31 16.29 13.90
CA LYS A 46 7.98 17.37 13.15
C LYS A 46 9.49 17.11 13.08
N PRO A 47 10.18 17.57 12.02
CA PRO A 47 11.64 17.47 11.91
C PRO A 47 12.40 18.12 13.07
N SER A 48 11.85 19.20 13.66
CA SER A 48 12.43 19.91 14.79
C SER A 48 12.13 19.29 16.16
N SER A 49 11.33 18.22 16.21
CA SER A 49 10.95 17.57 17.46
C SER A 49 12.14 16.82 18.05
N THR A 50 12.35 16.96 19.35
CA THR A 50 13.33 16.18 20.14
C THR A 50 12.66 15.37 21.24
N ALA A 51 11.32 15.33 21.25
CA ALA A 51 10.55 14.59 22.21
C ALA A 51 10.79 13.08 22.09
N ARG A 52 10.78 12.38 23.23
CA ARG A 52 10.90 10.92 23.23
C ARG A 52 9.63 10.31 22.64
N ILE A 53 9.82 9.26 21.83
CA ILE A 53 8.74 8.52 21.17
C ILE A 53 7.68 8.03 22.18
N GLU A 54 8.11 7.54 23.34
CA GLU A 54 7.23 7.05 24.40
C GLU A 54 6.32 8.15 24.98
N ASP A 55 6.87 9.35 25.19
CA ASP A 55 6.12 10.48 25.78
C ASP A 55 5.02 10.95 24.82
N VAL A 56 5.35 11.02 23.52
CA VAL A 56 4.37 11.35 22.47
C VAL A 56 3.32 10.25 22.34
N ARG A 57 3.73 8.97 22.38
CA ARG A 57 2.79 7.84 22.33
C ARG A 57 1.75 7.94 23.44
N LEU A 58 2.20 8.12 24.69
CA LEU A 58 1.32 8.21 25.84
C LEU A 58 0.38 9.44 25.78
N ALA A 59 0.87 10.57 25.27
CA ALA A 59 0.04 11.76 25.06
C ALA A 59 -1.07 11.52 24.03
N ILE A 60 -0.75 10.83 22.93
CA ILE A 60 -1.72 10.47 21.89
C ILE A 60 -2.73 9.45 22.39
N GLU A 61 -2.31 8.42 23.13
CA GLU A 61 -3.22 7.43 23.73
C GLU A 61 -4.23 8.11 24.66
N ARG A 62 -3.76 8.99 25.55
CA ARG A 62 -4.65 9.79 26.43
C ARG A 62 -5.60 10.69 25.65
N MET A 63 -5.15 11.26 24.54
CA MET A 63 -6.01 12.07 23.67
C MET A 63 -7.10 11.21 23.02
N LEU A 64 -6.75 10.02 22.51
CA LEU A 64 -7.70 9.09 21.88
C LEU A 64 -8.72 8.56 22.88
N GLU A 65 -8.34 8.28 24.12
CA GLU A 65 -9.27 7.84 25.17
C GLU A 65 -10.26 8.94 25.58
N LYS A 66 -9.80 10.19 25.65
CA LYS A 66 -10.64 11.34 26.04
C LYS A 66 -11.66 11.73 24.98
N ARG A 67 -11.32 11.57 23.70
CA ARG A 67 -12.22 11.91 22.60
C ARG A 67 -12.98 10.64 22.21
N SER A 68 -14.29 10.63 22.40
CA SER A 68 -15.20 9.61 21.87
C SER A 68 -15.27 9.65 20.34
N LEU A 69 -14.14 9.42 19.66
CA LEU A 69 -13.99 9.53 18.22
C LEU A 69 -14.60 8.32 17.51
N SER A 70 -15.16 8.59 16.34
CA SER A 70 -15.34 7.59 15.29
C SER A 70 -14.01 7.27 14.65
N TYR A 71 -13.69 5.98 14.53
CA TYR A 71 -12.47 5.54 13.84
C TYR A 71 -12.79 5.32 12.36
N THR A 72 -12.32 6.25 11.53
CA THR A 72 -12.37 6.22 10.07
C THR A 72 -10.99 6.52 9.53
N ASP A 73 -10.57 5.81 8.47
CA ASP A 73 -9.28 6.03 7.84
C ASP A 73 -9.12 7.49 7.38
N GLY A 74 -7.98 8.09 7.73
CA GLY A 74 -7.68 9.48 7.39
C GLY A 74 -7.00 10.27 8.50
N PRO A 75 -6.69 11.56 8.22
CA PRO A 75 -6.04 12.44 9.17
C PRO A 75 -6.96 12.86 10.31
N ILE A 76 -6.45 12.88 11.54
CA ILE A 76 -7.10 13.47 12.71
C ILE A 76 -6.47 14.85 12.97
N PRO A 77 -7.25 15.91 13.23
CA PRO A 77 -6.70 17.20 13.63
C PRO A 77 -5.98 17.09 14.98
N VAL A 78 -4.77 17.65 15.05
CA VAL A 78 -4.03 17.77 16.31
C VAL A 78 -4.79 18.70 17.26
N PRO A 79 -5.04 18.30 18.52
CA PRO A 79 -5.76 19.12 19.48
C PRO A 79 -5.03 20.45 19.75
N PHE A 80 -5.68 21.58 19.49
CA PHE A 80 -5.11 22.91 19.76
C PHE A 80 -4.90 23.20 21.26
N ASP A 81 -5.62 22.48 22.12
CA ASP A 81 -5.55 22.55 23.57
C ASP A 81 -4.31 21.86 24.16
N ASP A 82 -3.69 20.94 23.42
CA ASP A 82 -2.49 20.22 23.87
C ASP A 82 -1.24 20.85 23.25
N VAL A 83 -0.61 21.76 24.00
CA VAL A 83 0.61 22.48 23.58
C VAL A 83 1.74 21.50 23.24
N PHE A 84 1.88 20.40 23.99
CA PHE A 84 2.94 19.42 23.76
C PHE A 84 2.75 18.70 22.42
N LEU A 85 1.52 18.28 22.10
CA LEU A 85 1.23 17.67 20.80
C LEU A 85 1.38 18.68 19.66
N VAL A 86 0.89 19.92 19.84
CA VAL A 86 1.02 20.98 18.83
C VAL A 86 2.47 21.31 18.53
N GLU A 87 3.37 21.30 19.52
CA GLU A 87 4.79 21.57 19.32
C GLU A 87 5.50 20.44 18.58
N ASN A 88 5.21 19.17 18.92
CA ASN A 88 6.02 18.03 18.50
C ASN A 88 5.42 17.21 17.34
N VAL A 89 4.10 17.18 17.19
CA VAL A 89 3.40 16.34 16.20
C VAL A 89 3.08 17.13 14.95
N GLN A 90 3.38 16.56 13.79
CA GLN A 90 3.05 17.12 12.48
C GLN A 90 1.71 16.62 11.97
N ARG A 91 1.47 15.30 12.05
CA ARG A 91 0.28 14.64 11.50
C ARG A 91 -0.08 13.40 12.30
N ILE A 92 -1.37 13.18 12.50
CA ILE A 92 -1.95 11.96 13.10
C ILE A 92 -2.88 11.35 12.06
N CYS A 93 -2.75 10.05 11.78
CA CYS A 93 -3.60 9.35 10.84
C CYS A 93 -4.10 8.02 11.42
N ILE A 94 -5.39 7.74 11.25
CA ILE A 94 -5.97 6.41 11.45
C ILE A 94 -5.79 5.63 10.15
N CYS A 95 -5.38 4.37 10.27
CA CYS A 95 -5.13 3.50 9.13
C CYS A 95 -5.74 2.11 9.35
N ASP A 96 -6.10 1.47 8.24
CA ASP A 96 -6.54 0.07 8.13
C ASP A 96 -7.89 -0.24 8.80
N THR A 97 -8.79 0.74 8.92
CA THR A 97 -10.16 0.52 9.45
C THR A 97 -11.06 -0.27 8.48
N ASP A 98 -10.76 -0.23 7.17
CA ASP A 98 -11.47 -0.98 6.13
C ASP A 98 -11.44 -2.51 6.32
N GLU A 99 -10.51 -3.04 7.12
CA GLU A 99 -10.37 -4.48 7.36
C GLU A 99 -11.42 -5.05 8.34
N VAL A 100 -12.03 -4.20 9.15
CA VAL A 100 -12.69 -4.66 10.37
C VAL A 100 -14.18 -4.88 10.16
N GLN A 101 -14.88 -3.98 9.46
CA GLN A 101 -16.30 -4.12 9.16
C GLN A 101 -16.66 -3.30 7.91
N ASN A 102 -16.89 -3.94 6.77
CA ASN A 102 -17.48 -3.41 5.53
C ASN A 102 -18.07 -1.98 5.61
N HIS A 103 -17.22 -0.95 5.62
CA HIS A 103 -17.60 0.47 5.67
C HIS A 103 -18.44 0.93 6.89
N ASN A 104 -18.44 0.18 8.00
CA ASN A 104 -19.09 0.62 9.22
C ASN A 104 -18.14 1.47 10.06
N ILE A 105 -18.66 2.60 10.55
CA ILE A 105 -17.94 3.48 11.48
C ILE A 105 -17.65 2.71 12.77
N LEU A 106 -16.37 2.51 13.09
CA LEU A 106 -15.97 1.87 14.34
C LEU A 106 -16.07 2.87 15.50
N LEU A 107 -16.74 2.46 16.56
CA LEU A 107 -16.98 3.30 17.74
C LEU A 107 -15.89 3.09 18.78
N PHE A 108 -15.59 4.13 19.56
CA PHE A 108 -14.43 4.15 20.46
C PHE A 108 -14.35 3.00 21.46
N TRP A 109 -15.49 2.42 21.89
CA TRP A 109 -15.50 1.29 22.82
C TRP A 109 -15.16 -0.05 22.16
N GLN A 110 -15.30 -0.16 20.84
CA GLN A 110 -15.01 -1.37 20.07
C GLN A 110 -13.53 -1.47 19.69
N VAL A 111 -12.77 -0.39 19.87
CA VAL A 111 -11.41 -0.23 19.33
C VAL A 111 -10.37 -0.18 20.44
N LYS A 112 -9.22 -0.79 20.17
CA LYS A 112 -7.96 -0.61 20.90
C LYS A 112 -6.94 -0.01 19.93
N PRO A 113 -6.57 1.27 20.06
CA PRO A 113 -5.61 1.90 19.16
C PRO A 113 -4.19 1.37 19.43
N ILE A 114 -3.43 1.14 18.36
CA ILE A 114 -1.99 0.87 18.40
C ILE A 114 -1.28 2.08 17.81
N VAL A 115 -0.54 2.82 18.64
CA VAL A 115 0.08 4.09 18.26
C VAL A 115 1.53 3.88 17.81
N HIS A 116 1.77 4.14 16.53
CA HIS A 116 3.08 4.10 15.86
C HIS A 116 3.60 5.52 15.69
N VAL A 117 4.57 5.93 16.51
CA VAL A 117 5.22 7.25 16.41
C VAL A 117 6.51 7.11 15.61
N PHE A 118 6.73 8.02 14.66
CA PHE A 118 7.91 8.04 13.81
C PHE A 118 8.28 9.46 13.39
N GLN A 119 9.51 9.62 12.93
CA GLN A 119 10.03 10.86 12.35
C GLN A 119 10.59 10.54 10.95
N LEU A 120 10.32 11.39 9.98
CA LEU A 120 10.79 11.21 8.61
C LEU A 120 12.27 11.61 8.50
N SER A 121 13.07 10.78 7.87
CA SER A 121 14.42 11.15 7.43
C SER A 121 14.35 12.10 6.24
N GLU A 122 15.05 13.23 6.32
CA GLU A 122 15.19 14.18 5.21
C GLU A 122 16.42 13.87 4.33
N GLU A 123 17.21 12.88 4.70
CA GLU A 123 18.34 12.42 3.91
C GLU A 123 17.81 11.70 2.66
N GLY A 124 18.24 12.18 1.49
CA GLY A 124 17.94 11.54 0.21
C GLY A 124 18.71 10.23 0.03
N PRO A 125 18.63 9.59 -1.15
CA PRO A 125 19.37 8.37 -1.41
C PRO A 125 20.87 8.61 -1.25
N CYS A 126 21.52 7.79 -0.42
CA CYS A 126 22.97 7.75 -0.39
C CYS A 126 23.47 7.05 -1.65
N GLU A 127 24.00 7.83 -2.59
CA GLU A 127 24.70 7.32 -3.77
C GLU A 127 26.18 7.14 -3.42
N GLU A 128 26.61 5.92 -3.09
CA GLU A 128 28.04 5.63 -2.94
C GLU A 128 28.74 5.64 -4.30
N LEU A 129 29.53 6.69 -4.53
CA LEU A 129 30.50 6.74 -5.61
C LEU A 129 31.55 5.65 -5.38
N SER A 130 31.69 4.72 -6.33
CA SER A 130 32.85 3.85 -6.33
C SER A 130 34.12 4.71 -6.49
N GLY A 131 35.23 4.31 -5.87
CA GLY A 131 36.48 5.09 -5.82
C GLY A 131 37.07 5.50 -7.18
N ASP A 132 36.52 5.02 -8.30
CA ASP A 132 36.89 5.38 -9.68
C ASP A 132 35.96 6.41 -10.34
N GLY A 133 35.10 7.10 -9.57
CA GLY A 133 34.22 8.15 -10.10
C GLY A 133 33.07 7.62 -10.98
N GLN A 134 32.74 6.33 -10.88
CA GLN A 134 31.54 5.77 -11.51
C GLN A 134 30.33 5.97 -10.58
N LEU A 135 29.19 6.35 -11.17
CA LEU A 135 27.89 6.51 -10.49
C LEU A 135 27.53 5.26 -9.67
N ALA A 136 26.89 5.47 -8.52
CA ALA A 136 26.41 4.42 -7.63
C ALA A 136 25.60 3.34 -8.37
N SER A 137 25.84 2.08 -7.99
CA SER A 137 25.17 0.90 -8.59
C SER A 137 23.81 0.60 -7.96
N PHE A 138 23.52 1.22 -6.82
CA PHE A 138 22.33 1.04 -6.02
C PHE A 138 22.04 2.36 -5.31
N ASN A 139 20.79 2.51 -4.87
CA ASN A 139 20.36 3.62 -4.05
C ASN A 139 20.03 3.09 -2.65
N GLU A 140 20.43 3.83 -1.62
CA GLU A 140 20.17 3.46 -0.22
C GLU A 140 19.37 4.55 0.48
N TRP A 141 18.27 4.20 1.16
CA TRP A 141 17.49 5.12 1.98
C TRP A 141 17.40 4.62 3.42
N ILE A 142 17.43 5.57 4.37
CA ILE A 142 17.03 5.34 5.75
C ILE A 142 15.51 5.53 5.83
N LEU A 143 14.82 4.54 6.41
CA LEU A 143 13.37 4.55 6.57
C LEU A 143 12.99 4.88 8.03
N PRO A 144 11.86 5.58 8.26
CA PRO A 144 10.93 6.12 7.27
C PRO A 144 11.48 7.35 6.51
N ALA A 145 11.47 7.32 5.17
CA ALA A 145 12.02 8.39 4.33
C ALA A 145 10.95 9.42 3.96
N LYS A 146 11.31 10.71 3.91
CA LYS A 146 10.40 11.79 3.48
C LYS A 146 9.93 11.63 2.03
N GLU A 147 10.77 11.09 1.16
CA GLU A 147 10.44 10.82 -0.25
C GLU A 147 9.29 9.81 -0.44
N PHE A 148 9.08 8.93 0.54
CA PHE A 148 8.05 7.89 0.48
C PHE A 148 6.81 8.24 1.31
N ASP A 149 6.78 9.39 1.97
CA ASP A 149 5.62 9.81 2.75
C ASP A 149 4.38 10.02 1.84
N GLY A 150 3.24 9.47 2.25
CA GLY A 150 2.00 9.49 1.46
C GLY A 150 1.98 8.55 0.24
N MET A 151 3.08 7.87 -0.07
CA MET A 151 3.15 6.99 -1.25
C MET A 151 2.16 5.82 -1.13
N TRP A 152 1.99 5.24 0.07
CA TRP A 152 1.08 4.13 0.31
C TRP A 152 -0.39 4.48 0.03
N GLU A 153 -0.81 5.65 0.49
CA GLU A 153 -2.17 6.19 0.33
C GLU A 153 -2.42 6.58 -1.13
N SER A 154 -1.40 7.10 -1.82
CA SER A 154 -1.50 7.46 -3.24
C SER A 154 -1.72 6.24 -4.16
N LEU A 155 -1.29 5.04 -3.76
CA LEU A 155 -1.40 3.86 -4.60
C LEU A 155 -2.78 3.21 -4.42
N VAL A 156 -3.58 3.23 -5.49
CA VAL A 156 -4.91 2.64 -5.53
C VAL A 156 -4.89 1.36 -6.35
N TYR A 157 -5.23 0.25 -5.71
CA TYR A 157 -5.28 -1.09 -6.30
C TYR A 157 -6.63 -1.73 -6.03
N GLU A 158 -6.83 -2.93 -6.58
CA GLU A 158 -7.94 -3.80 -6.18
C GLU A 158 -7.90 -4.08 -4.68
N SER A 159 -9.09 -4.24 -4.09
CA SER A 159 -9.27 -4.46 -2.66
C SER A 159 -8.41 -5.62 -2.15
N GLY A 160 -7.65 -5.37 -1.09
CA GLY A 160 -6.90 -6.39 -0.37
C GLY A 160 -5.47 -6.66 -0.87
N LEU A 161 -5.04 -6.15 -2.04
CA LEU A 161 -3.66 -6.38 -2.50
C LEU A 161 -2.63 -5.81 -1.52
N LYS A 162 -2.77 -4.52 -1.17
CA LYS A 162 -1.86 -3.83 -0.25
C LYS A 162 -1.81 -4.52 1.12
N GLN A 163 -2.99 -4.84 1.66
CA GLN A 163 -3.15 -5.52 2.94
C GLN A 163 -2.53 -6.92 2.93
N ARG A 164 -2.75 -7.70 1.87
CA ARG A 164 -2.14 -9.03 1.70
C ARG A 164 -0.62 -8.97 1.75
N LEU A 165 -0.01 -7.99 1.07
CA LEU A 165 1.44 -7.81 1.08
C LEU A 165 1.96 -7.39 2.46
N LEU A 166 1.28 -6.44 3.11
CA LEU A 166 1.63 -5.96 4.44
C LEU A 166 1.56 -7.10 5.49
N ARG A 167 0.44 -7.83 5.51
CA ARG A 167 0.23 -8.97 6.42
C ARG A 167 1.24 -10.08 6.19
N TYR A 168 1.54 -10.39 4.93
CA TYR A 168 2.54 -11.40 4.59
C TYR A 168 3.92 -11.01 5.14
N ALA A 169 4.38 -9.79 4.83
CA ALA A 169 5.68 -9.30 5.26
C ALA A 169 5.80 -9.23 6.80
N ALA A 170 4.77 -8.71 7.47
CA ALA A 170 4.71 -8.67 8.94
C ALA A 170 4.73 -10.08 9.55
N SER A 171 4.00 -11.03 8.96
CA SER A 171 3.98 -12.43 9.42
C SER A 171 5.33 -13.11 9.24
N ALA A 172 6.01 -12.86 8.12
CA ALA A 172 7.34 -13.44 7.85
C ALA A 172 8.39 -12.96 8.87
N LEU A 173 8.33 -11.68 9.26
CA LEU A 173 9.17 -11.12 10.32
C LEU A 173 8.80 -11.68 11.70
N LEU A 174 7.50 -11.81 12.01
CA LEU A 174 7.03 -12.40 13.26
C LEU A 174 7.49 -13.86 13.42
N PHE A 175 7.37 -14.68 12.37
CA PHE A 175 7.78 -16.09 12.40
C PHE A 175 9.26 -16.23 12.71
N THR A 176 10.05 -15.34 12.12
CA THR A 176 11.47 -15.24 12.38
C THR A 176 11.75 -14.85 13.83
N GLU A 177 11.09 -13.82 14.34
CA GLU A 177 11.24 -13.36 15.71
C GLU A 177 10.91 -14.46 16.73
N LYS A 178 9.88 -15.26 16.45
CA LYS A 178 9.50 -16.40 17.29
C LYS A 178 10.41 -17.62 17.13
N GLY A 179 11.42 -17.56 16.27
CA GLY A 179 12.35 -18.66 16.04
C GLY A 179 11.67 -19.90 15.46
N VAL A 180 10.64 -19.70 14.63
CA VAL A 180 9.96 -20.82 13.94
C VAL A 180 10.99 -21.56 13.08
N ASP A 181 10.95 -22.88 13.12
CA ASP A 181 11.87 -23.72 12.36
C ASP A 181 11.54 -23.67 10.86
N ALA A 182 12.44 -23.07 10.08
CA ALA A 182 12.34 -22.94 8.63
C ALA A 182 12.36 -24.29 7.88
N PHE A 183 12.85 -25.35 8.52
CA PHE A 183 12.83 -26.71 7.95
C PHE A 183 11.45 -27.37 8.06
N LEU A 184 10.63 -26.98 9.05
CA LEU A 184 9.29 -27.50 9.26
C LEU A 184 8.23 -26.64 8.57
N VAL A 185 8.39 -25.32 8.65
CA VAL A 185 7.51 -24.35 8.04
C VAL A 185 8.36 -23.51 7.09
N SER A 186 8.13 -23.60 5.78
CA SER A 186 8.97 -22.91 4.80
C SER A 186 8.38 -21.56 4.41
N TRP A 187 9.21 -20.52 4.46
CA TRP A 187 8.97 -19.21 3.85
C TRP A 187 10.31 -18.61 3.42
N ASN A 188 10.36 -17.98 2.25
CA ASN A 188 11.57 -17.45 1.63
C ASN A 188 11.73 -15.92 1.74
N ARG A 189 10.81 -15.21 2.40
CA ARG A 189 10.84 -13.74 2.61
C ARG A 189 11.00 -12.92 1.31
N ILE A 190 10.65 -13.53 0.17
CA ILE A 190 10.75 -12.92 -1.16
C ILE A 190 9.35 -12.62 -1.69
N ILE A 191 9.13 -11.36 -2.08
CA ILE A 191 7.91 -10.88 -2.72
C ILE A 191 8.23 -10.51 -4.16
N LEU A 192 7.48 -11.07 -5.11
CA LEU A 192 7.57 -10.75 -6.53
C LEU A 192 6.29 -10.05 -6.99
N LEU A 193 6.42 -8.80 -7.42
CA LEU A 193 5.37 -8.04 -8.09
C LEU A 193 5.59 -8.07 -9.59
N HIS A 194 4.61 -8.49 -10.38
CA HIS A 194 4.76 -8.53 -11.83
C HIS A 194 3.55 -7.97 -12.57
N GLY A 195 3.74 -7.42 -13.76
CA GLY A 195 2.67 -6.85 -14.57
C GLY A 195 3.16 -5.72 -15.46
N PRO A 196 2.30 -5.11 -16.28
CA PRO A 196 2.72 -4.13 -17.28
C PRO A 196 3.45 -2.92 -16.67
N PRO A 197 4.30 -2.22 -17.43
CA PRO A 197 5.00 -1.03 -16.95
C PRO A 197 4.02 0.08 -16.58
N GLY A 198 4.41 0.92 -15.61
CA GLY A 198 3.59 2.07 -15.18
C GLY A 198 2.44 1.74 -14.23
N THR A 199 2.34 0.52 -13.71
CA THR A 199 1.33 0.12 -12.69
C THR A 199 1.77 0.34 -11.23
N GLY A 200 2.93 0.97 -11.01
CA GLY A 200 3.39 1.36 -9.67
C GLY A 200 4.04 0.25 -8.84
N LYS A 201 4.51 -0.84 -9.45
CA LYS A 201 5.18 -1.97 -8.76
C LYS A 201 6.34 -1.51 -7.87
N THR A 202 7.30 -0.75 -8.42
CA THR A 202 8.45 -0.21 -7.67
C THR A 202 7.99 0.71 -6.54
N SER A 203 7.00 1.58 -6.80
CA SER A 203 6.40 2.45 -5.78
C SER A 203 5.70 1.65 -4.68
N LEU A 204 5.03 0.53 -5.00
CA LEU A 204 4.38 -0.33 -4.02
C LEU A 204 5.41 -1.01 -3.12
N CYS A 205 6.55 -1.45 -3.66
CA CYS A 205 7.65 -1.98 -2.85
C CYS A 205 8.19 -0.92 -1.88
N LYS A 206 8.46 0.29 -2.36
CA LYS A 206 8.93 1.42 -1.54
C LYS A 206 7.93 1.79 -0.44
N ALA A 207 6.64 1.87 -0.80
CA ALA A 207 5.56 2.15 0.12
C ALA A 207 5.36 1.03 1.17
N LEU A 208 5.52 -0.23 0.78
CA LEU A 208 5.45 -1.37 1.69
C LEU A 208 6.59 -1.34 2.71
N ALA A 209 7.82 -1.08 2.26
CA ALA A 209 8.98 -0.91 3.13
C ALA A 209 8.78 0.25 4.12
N GLN A 210 8.29 1.40 3.63
CA GLN A 210 7.94 2.57 4.46
C GLN A 210 6.87 2.23 5.51
N LYS A 211 5.80 1.52 5.14
CA LYS A 211 4.77 1.15 6.11
C LYS A 211 5.31 0.19 7.17
N LEU A 212 6.07 -0.82 6.78
CA LEU A 212 6.64 -1.78 7.72
C LEU A 212 7.63 -1.14 8.69
N SER A 213 8.48 -0.20 8.23
CA SER A 213 9.39 0.53 9.12
C SER A 213 8.63 1.34 10.18
N ILE A 214 7.51 1.96 9.82
CA ILE A 214 6.64 2.67 10.77
C ILE A 214 5.99 1.67 11.75
N ARG A 215 5.43 0.56 11.26
CA ARG A 215 4.70 -0.41 12.10
C ARG A 215 5.62 -1.14 13.07
N LEU A 216 6.84 -1.43 12.66
CA LEU A 216 7.81 -2.21 13.41
C LEU A 216 8.91 -1.38 14.07
N ASN A 217 8.77 -0.05 14.11
CA ASN A 217 9.75 0.87 14.72
C ASN A 217 10.12 0.49 16.17
N SER A 218 9.18 -0.08 16.94
CA SER A 218 9.47 -0.55 18.31
C SER A 218 10.45 -1.73 18.36
N ARG A 219 10.46 -2.58 17.33
CA ARG A 219 11.34 -3.75 17.22
C ARG A 219 12.61 -3.44 16.43
N TYR A 220 12.49 -2.65 15.38
CA TYR A 220 13.57 -2.27 14.48
C TYR A 220 13.66 -0.74 14.45
N PRO A 221 14.41 -0.13 15.39
CA PRO A 221 14.58 1.33 15.44
C PRO A 221 15.35 1.87 14.21
N GLN A 222 16.09 1.00 13.54
CA GLN A 222 16.77 1.30 12.29
C GLN A 222 16.14 0.46 11.17
N CYS A 223 15.87 1.11 10.04
CA CYS A 223 15.34 0.46 8.86
C CYS A 223 16.01 1.06 7.63
N GLN A 224 16.40 0.22 6.67
CA GLN A 224 17.05 0.65 5.44
C GLN A 224 16.40 0.02 4.22
N LEU A 225 16.39 0.75 3.11
CA LEU A 225 15.99 0.25 1.80
C LEU A 225 17.17 0.36 0.85
N VAL A 226 17.56 -0.76 0.24
CA VAL A 226 18.56 -0.82 -0.82
C VAL A 226 17.85 -1.16 -2.13
N GLU A 227 17.81 -0.21 -3.08
CA GLU A 227 17.26 -0.41 -4.42
C GLU A 227 18.37 -0.69 -5.42
N VAL A 228 18.19 -1.79 -6.14
CA VAL A 228 19.12 -2.32 -7.13
C VAL A 228 18.37 -2.44 -8.45
N ASN A 229 18.68 -1.59 -9.42
CA ASN A 229 18.09 -1.71 -10.76
C ASN A 229 18.85 -2.77 -11.57
N ALA A 230 18.19 -3.88 -11.91
CA ALA A 230 18.83 -5.00 -12.58
C ALA A 230 19.33 -4.62 -14.00
N HIS A 231 18.61 -3.80 -14.76
CA HIS A 231 19.05 -3.36 -16.08
C HIS A 231 20.38 -2.56 -16.02
N SER A 232 20.53 -1.71 -15.00
CA SER A 232 21.74 -0.92 -14.74
C SER A 232 22.90 -1.79 -14.27
N LEU A 233 22.61 -2.88 -13.53
CA LEU A 233 23.62 -3.85 -13.10
C LEU A 233 24.25 -4.64 -14.26
N PHE A 234 23.54 -4.86 -15.37
CA PHE A 234 24.12 -5.60 -16.52
C PHE A 234 24.79 -4.68 -17.53
N SER A 235 24.18 -3.54 -17.84
CA SER A 235 24.69 -2.61 -18.85
C SER A 235 26.03 -1.97 -18.47
N LYS A 236 26.21 -1.54 -17.22
CA LYS A 236 27.41 -0.83 -16.76
C LYS A 236 28.60 -1.76 -16.45
N TRP A 237 28.37 -3.06 -16.31
CA TRP A 237 29.31 -3.93 -15.58
C TRP A 237 29.71 -5.21 -16.34
N PHE A 238 29.59 -5.21 -17.66
CA PHE A 238 29.86 -6.38 -18.49
C PHE A 238 31.30 -6.92 -18.41
N SER A 239 32.26 -6.18 -17.82
CA SER A 239 33.64 -6.63 -17.56
C SER A 239 34.02 -6.82 -16.08
N GLU A 240 33.32 -6.20 -15.11
CA GLU A 240 33.65 -6.24 -13.66
C GLU A 240 32.49 -6.67 -12.72
N SER A 241 31.29 -6.87 -13.26
CA SER A 241 30.01 -7.13 -12.57
C SER A 241 30.07 -8.08 -11.39
N GLY A 242 30.73 -9.24 -11.52
CA GLY A 242 30.76 -10.24 -10.45
C GLY A 242 31.34 -9.72 -9.13
N LYS A 243 32.41 -8.91 -9.19
CA LYS A 243 33.05 -8.34 -7.99
C LYS A 243 32.18 -7.28 -7.34
N LEU A 244 31.43 -6.51 -8.13
CA LEU A 244 30.61 -5.43 -7.62
C LEU A 244 29.28 -5.92 -7.07
N VAL A 245 28.69 -6.95 -7.67
CA VAL A 245 27.60 -7.70 -7.04
C VAL A 245 28.07 -8.26 -5.70
N ALA A 246 29.27 -8.87 -5.63
CA ALA A 246 29.80 -9.35 -4.35
C ALA A 246 29.98 -8.23 -3.31
N LYS A 247 30.54 -7.08 -3.69
CA LYS A 247 30.71 -5.91 -2.80
C LYS A 247 29.36 -5.34 -2.31
N LEU A 248 28.39 -5.20 -3.21
CA LEU A 248 27.03 -4.75 -2.87
C LEU A 248 26.41 -5.66 -1.82
N PHE A 249 26.40 -6.97 -2.06
CA PHE A 249 25.82 -7.92 -1.12
C PHE A 249 26.64 -8.08 0.16
N GLN A 250 27.95 -7.82 0.12
CA GLN A 250 28.75 -7.69 1.34
C GLN A 250 28.28 -6.50 2.18
N LYS A 251 28.07 -5.32 1.58
CA LYS A 251 27.54 -4.16 2.29
C LYS A 251 26.16 -4.44 2.88
N ILE A 252 25.27 -5.05 2.10
CA ILE A 252 23.94 -5.46 2.60
C ILE A 252 24.11 -6.45 3.76
N GLN A 253 25.04 -7.40 3.67
CA GLN A 253 25.30 -8.34 4.76
C GLN A 253 25.76 -7.63 6.04
N GLU A 254 26.64 -6.62 5.93
CA GLU A 254 27.10 -5.80 7.06
C GLU A 254 25.92 -5.08 7.73
N MET A 255 25.00 -4.49 6.95
CA MET A 255 23.76 -3.88 7.49
C MET A 255 22.86 -4.89 8.21
N VAL A 256 22.83 -6.12 7.70
CA VAL A 256 21.97 -7.21 8.18
C VAL A 256 22.54 -7.86 9.45
N GLU A 257 23.85 -7.78 9.68
CA GLU A 257 24.48 -8.25 10.93
C GLU A 257 24.02 -7.45 12.15
N GLU A 258 23.49 -6.24 11.96
CA GLU A 258 22.86 -5.45 13.02
C GLU A 258 21.43 -5.96 13.30
N GLU A 259 21.23 -6.69 14.40
CA GLU A 259 19.93 -7.33 14.75
C GLU A 259 18.75 -6.34 14.96
N ASN A 260 19.08 -5.06 15.19
CA ASN A 260 18.12 -3.97 15.38
C ASN A 260 17.82 -3.21 14.09
N ASN A 261 18.48 -3.55 12.99
CA ASN A 261 18.28 -2.96 11.67
C ASN A 261 17.40 -3.88 10.80
N LEU A 262 16.31 -3.37 10.24
CA LEU A 262 15.49 -4.09 9.26
C LEU A 262 15.86 -3.63 7.84
N VAL A 263 16.32 -4.57 7.02
CA VAL A 263 16.82 -4.27 5.67
C VAL A 263 15.86 -4.78 4.60
N PHE A 264 15.41 -3.84 3.76
CA PHE A 264 14.65 -4.13 2.56
C PHE A 264 15.57 -4.11 1.35
N VAL A 265 15.61 -5.20 0.58
CA VAL A 265 16.38 -5.27 -0.67
C VAL A 265 15.41 -5.29 -1.84
N LEU A 266 15.32 -4.18 -2.57
CA LEU A 266 14.48 -4.04 -3.76
C LEU A 266 15.31 -4.30 -5.03
N ILE A 267 15.00 -5.36 -5.76
CA ILE A 267 15.61 -5.65 -7.06
C ILE A 267 14.57 -5.32 -8.16
N ASP A 268 14.79 -4.21 -8.86
CA ASP A 268 13.88 -3.73 -9.90
C ASP A 268 14.21 -4.30 -11.28
N GLU A 269 13.18 -4.48 -12.11
CA GLU A 269 13.26 -4.94 -13.51
C GLU A 269 13.96 -6.30 -13.68
N VAL A 270 13.57 -7.30 -12.87
CA VAL A 270 14.22 -8.63 -12.89
C VAL A 270 14.05 -9.39 -14.22
N GLU A 271 13.17 -8.96 -15.12
CA GLU A 271 13.09 -9.48 -16.49
C GLU A 271 14.39 -9.30 -17.27
N SER A 272 15.16 -8.26 -16.97
CA SER A 272 16.45 -7.99 -17.65
C SER A 272 17.46 -9.11 -17.38
N LEU A 273 17.44 -9.66 -16.16
CA LEU A 273 18.23 -10.83 -15.76
C LEU A 273 17.83 -12.08 -16.56
N ALA A 274 16.53 -12.30 -16.70
CA ALA A 274 15.97 -13.43 -17.44
C ALA A 274 16.35 -13.36 -18.93
N ALA A 275 16.26 -12.17 -19.52
CA ALA A 275 16.62 -11.92 -20.90
C ALA A 275 18.11 -12.16 -21.15
N ALA A 276 19.00 -11.60 -20.32
CA ALA A 276 20.44 -11.80 -20.42
C ALA A 276 20.83 -13.29 -20.32
N ARG A 277 20.20 -14.02 -19.40
CA ARG A 277 20.42 -15.46 -19.27
C ARG A 277 19.98 -16.23 -20.51
N LYS A 278 18.81 -15.92 -21.08
CA LYS A 278 18.32 -16.56 -22.32
C LYS A 278 19.22 -16.24 -23.51
N ALA A 279 19.65 -14.98 -23.66
CA ALA A 279 20.54 -14.53 -24.73
C ALA A 279 21.91 -15.23 -24.70
N ALA A 280 22.48 -15.42 -23.50
CA ALA A 280 23.73 -16.15 -23.36
C ALA A 280 23.58 -17.65 -23.63
N LEU A 281 22.45 -18.27 -23.25
CA LEU A 281 22.16 -19.67 -23.60
C LEU A 281 21.98 -19.88 -25.11
N SER A 282 21.47 -18.88 -25.83
CA SER A 282 21.37 -18.89 -27.30
C SER A 282 22.68 -18.51 -28.01
N GLY A 283 23.75 -18.22 -27.28
CA GLY A 283 25.06 -17.85 -27.83
C GLY A 283 25.13 -16.44 -28.44
N SER A 284 24.11 -15.60 -28.23
CA SER A 284 24.08 -14.21 -28.72
C SER A 284 24.79 -13.24 -27.76
N GLU A 285 24.98 -13.63 -26.51
CA GLU A 285 25.77 -12.91 -25.51
C GLU A 285 26.85 -13.82 -24.88
N PRO A 286 27.94 -13.26 -24.33
CA PRO A 286 28.96 -14.00 -23.62
C PRO A 286 28.41 -14.73 -22.39
N SER A 287 29.02 -15.87 -22.07
CA SER A 287 28.68 -16.69 -20.89
C SER A 287 28.83 -15.96 -19.54
N ASP A 288 29.44 -14.79 -19.52
CA ASP A 288 29.69 -14.00 -18.31
C ASP A 288 28.40 -13.43 -17.73
N SER A 289 27.39 -13.12 -18.55
CA SER A 289 26.08 -12.67 -18.05
C SER A 289 25.39 -13.75 -17.20
N ILE A 290 25.52 -15.03 -17.58
CA ILE A 290 24.99 -16.17 -16.80
C ILE A 290 25.69 -16.25 -15.43
N ARG A 291 27.01 -16.00 -15.37
CA ARG A 291 27.75 -16.03 -14.10
C ARG A 291 27.25 -14.95 -13.13
N VAL A 292 26.95 -13.76 -13.63
CA VAL A 292 26.44 -12.64 -12.83
C VAL A 292 25.04 -12.95 -12.31
N VAL A 293 24.14 -13.46 -13.16
CA VAL A 293 22.78 -13.87 -12.75
C VAL A 293 22.85 -14.94 -11.65
N ASN A 294 23.69 -15.96 -11.83
CA ASN A 294 23.86 -17.02 -10.82
C ASN A 294 24.48 -16.49 -9.53
N ALA A 295 25.44 -15.56 -9.61
CA ALA A 295 26.02 -14.90 -8.43
C ALA A 295 24.96 -14.11 -7.67
N LEU A 296 24.12 -13.34 -8.36
CA LEU A 296 23.01 -12.59 -7.76
C LEU A 296 22.04 -13.53 -7.04
N LEU A 297 21.57 -14.59 -7.72
CA LEU A 297 20.66 -15.57 -7.13
C LEU A 297 21.27 -16.25 -5.89
N THR A 298 22.56 -16.58 -5.94
CA THR A 298 23.28 -17.17 -4.80
C THR A 298 23.32 -16.21 -3.61
N GLN A 299 23.57 -14.92 -3.85
CA GLN A 299 23.59 -13.92 -2.77
C GLN A 299 22.18 -13.66 -2.21
N MET A 300 21.14 -13.66 -3.05
CA MET A 300 19.76 -13.60 -2.58
C MET A 300 19.39 -14.81 -1.71
N ASP A 301 19.81 -16.02 -2.10
CA ASP A 301 19.59 -17.23 -1.32
C ASP A 301 20.35 -17.21 0.02
N LYS A 302 21.45 -16.46 0.12
CA LYS A 302 22.13 -16.20 1.39
C LYS A 302 21.33 -15.21 2.24
N LEU A 303 20.95 -14.07 1.68
CA LEU A 303 20.22 -13.02 2.40
C LEU A 303 18.84 -13.46 2.91
N LYS A 304 18.13 -14.30 2.15
CA LYS A 304 16.80 -14.77 2.58
C LYS A 304 16.85 -15.56 3.89
N SER A 305 18.00 -16.11 4.29
CA SER A 305 18.16 -16.82 5.56
C SER A 305 18.25 -15.87 6.75
N SER A 306 18.66 -14.62 6.53
CA SER A 306 18.80 -13.61 7.57
C SER A 306 17.46 -13.19 8.16
N PRO A 307 17.37 -13.00 9.48
CA PRO A 307 16.10 -12.81 10.17
C PRO A 307 15.43 -11.45 9.92
N ASN A 308 16.23 -10.44 9.66
CA ASN A 308 15.87 -9.03 9.55
C ASN A 308 15.93 -8.53 8.09
N VAL A 309 15.64 -9.41 7.13
CA VAL A 309 15.66 -9.10 5.69
C VAL A 309 14.33 -9.44 5.03
N ILE A 310 13.84 -8.51 4.19
CA ILE A 310 12.80 -8.77 3.21
C ILE A 310 13.32 -8.41 1.83
N ILE A 311 13.16 -9.34 0.88
CA ILE A 311 13.55 -9.12 -0.50
C ILE A 311 12.29 -8.82 -1.33
N LEU A 312 12.31 -7.67 -2.01
CA LEU A 312 11.25 -7.19 -2.88
C LEU A 312 11.75 -7.24 -4.32
N THR A 313 10.97 -7.79 -5.23
CA THR A 313 11.35 -7.92 -6.64
C THR A 313 10.21 -7.48 -7.53
N THR A 314 10.53 -6.84 -8.65
CA THR A 314 9.54 -6.32 -9.59
C THR A 314 9.87 -6.76 -11.02
N SER A 315 8.82 -7.08 -11.80
CA SER A 315 9.00 -7.38 -13.22
C SER A 315 7.93 -6.77 -14.13
N ASN A 316 8.33 -6.20 -15.28
CA ASN A 316 7.40 -5.64 -16.26
C ASN A 316 6.83 -6.67 -17.25
N ILE A 317 7.39 -7.88 -17.34
CA ILE A 317 6.99 -8.88 -18.34
C ILE A 317 6.30 -10.05 -17.66
N THR A 318 4.98 -10.14 -17.79
CA THR A 318 4.17 -11.19 -17.17
C THR A 318 4.55 -12.61 -17.64
N ALA A 319 5.03 -12.76 -18.88
CA ALA A 319 5.30 -14.06 -19.51
C ALA A 319 6.78 -14.49 -19.51
N ALA A 320 7.73 -13.59 -19.21
CA ALA A 320 9.16 -13.83 -19.41
C ALA A 320 10.00 -13.71 -18.14
N ILE A 321 9.40 -13.98 -16.98
CA ILE A 321 10.12 -14.02 -15.70
C ILE A 321 10.96 -15.31 -15.65
N ASP A 322 12.20 -15.22 -15.16
CA ASP A 322 13.04 -16.40 -14.96
C ASP A 322 12.43 -17.28 -13.86
N ILE A 323 12.32 -18.58 -14.15
CA ILE A 323 11.80 -19.61 -13.25
C ILE A 323 12.52 -19.58 -11.90
N ALA A 324 13.81 -19.25 -11.88
CA ALA A 324 14.60 -19.15 -10.65
C ALA A 324 14.09 -18.09 -9.67
N PHE A 325 13.53 -16.97 -10.14
CA PHE A 325 12.90 -15.97 -9.28
C PHE A 325 11.50 -16.40 -8.85
N VAL A 326 10.76 -16.99 -9.79
CA VAL A 326 9.41 -17.48 -9.54
C VAL A 326 9.42 -18.57 -8.47
N ASP A 327 10.34 -19.53 -8.52
CA ASP A 327 10.38 -20.62 -7.54
C ASP A 327 10.81 -20.19 -6.14
N ARG A 328 11.54 -19.06 -6.04
CA ARG A 328 12.01 -18.51 -4.77
C ARG A 328 11.03 -17.55 -4.10
N ALA A 329 10.07 -17.00 -4.84
CA ALA A 329 9.11 -16.04 -4.31
C ALA A 329 7.91 -16.74 -3.66
N ASP A 330 7.65 -16.43 -2.39
CA ASP A 330 6.47 -16.95 -1.67
C ASP A 330 5.20 -16.24 -2.15
N ILE A 331 5.30 -14.93 -2.40
CA ILE A 331 4.22 -14.13 -2.95
C ILE A 331 4.55 -13.75 -4.38
N LYS A 332 3.65 -14.14 -5.29
CA LYS A 332 3.63 -13.73 -6.69
C LYS A 332 2.36 -12.92 -6.91
N ALA A 333 2.51 -11.60 -6.90
CA ALA A 333 1.37 -10.70 -7.03
C ALA A 333 1.38 -10.05 -8.41
N TYR A 334 0.31 -10.29 -9.17
CA TYR A 334 0.07 -9.59 -10.42
C TYR A 334 -0.49 -8.19 -10.15
N VAL A 335 0.14 -7.17 -10.72
CA VAL A 335 -0.27 -5.76 -10.63
C VAL A 335 -0.64 -5.28 -12.03
N GLY A 336 -1.92 -5.48 -12.37
CA GLY A 336 -2.52 -5.12 -13.65
C GLY A 336 -2.84 -3.63 -13.81
N PRO A 337 -3.39 -3.24 -14.97
CA PRO A 337 -3.93 -1.91 -15.15
C PRO A 337 -5.08 -1.64 -14.16
N PRO A 338 -5.29 -0.37 -13.74
CA PRO A 338 -6.29 -0.01 -12.74
C PRO A 338 -7.72 -0.29 -13.22
N THR A 339 -8.53 -0.85 -12.31
CA THR A 339 -9.98 -1.04 -12.48
C THR A 339 -10.70 0.30 -12.60
N LEU A 340 -11.96 0.32 -13.06
CA LEU A 340 -12.75 1.55 -13.15
C LEU A 340 -12.82 2.30 -11.80
N GLN A 341 -13.01 1.57 -10.70
CA GLN A 341 -12.97 2.11 -9.35
C GLN A 341 -11.62 2.76 -9.04
N ALA A 342 -10.52 2.06 -9.31
CA ALA A 342 -9.18 2.61 -9.07
C ALA A 342 -8.89 3.85 -9.94
N ARG A 343 -9.31 3.84 -11.22
CA ARG A 343 -9.18 5.00 -12.12
C ARG A 343 -9.96 6.20 -11.58
N TYR A 344 -11.19 5.99 -11.13
CA TYR A 344 -12.01 7.03 -10.52
C TYR A 344 -11.31 7.63 -9.29
N GLU A 345 -10.84 6.81 -8.36
CA GLU A 345 -10.18 7.30 -7.14
C GLU A 345 -8.86 8.03 -7.43
N ILE A 346 -8.06 7.55 -8.39
CA ILE A 346 -6.84 8.24 -8.82
C ILE A 346 -7.20 9.63 -9.37
N LEU A 347 -8.14 9.71 -10.32
CA LEU A 347 -8.54 10.97 -10.92
C LEU A 347 -9.21 11.91 -9.91
N ARG A 348 -10.01 11.38 -8.98
CA ARG A 348 -10.60 12.10 -7.85
C ARG A 348 -9.52 12.75 -6.99
N SER A 349 -8.50 11.98 -6.59
CA SER A 349 -7.39 12.50 -5.76
C SER A 349 -6.62 13.61 -6.47
N CYS A 350 -6.38 13.45 -7.78
CA CYS A 350 -5.74 14.48 -8.59
C CYS A 350 -6.59 15.75 -8.69
N LEU A 351 -7.90 15.61 -8.91
CA LEU A 351 -8.81 16.74 -9.01
C LEU A 351 -8.89 17.51 -7.68
N GLN A 352 -8.97 16.79 -6.55
CA GLN A 352 -8.97 17.39 -5.22
C GLN A 352 -7.69 18.16 -4.94
N GLU A 353 -6.52 17.61 -5.30
CA GLU A 353 -5.24 18.30 -5.15
C GLU A 353 -5.21 19.60 -5.98
N LEU A 354 -5.66 19.56 -7.24
CA LEU A 354 -5.70 20.75 -8.10
C LEU A 354 -6.63 21.85 -7.57
N VAL A 355 -7.78 21.47 -6.99
CA VAL A 355 -8.70 22.41 -6.33
C VAL A 355 -8.07 22.95 -5.05
N GLN A 356 -7.46 22.10 -4.21
CA GLN A 356 -6.84 22.50 -2.95
C GLN A 356 -5.66 23.48 -3.17
N LYS A 357 -4.91 23.32 -4.26
CA LYS A 357 -3.81 24.22 -4.64
C LYS A 357 -4.26 25.46 -5.41
N GLY A 358 -5.56 25.60 -5.70
CA GLY A 358 -6.11 26.75 -6.43
C GLY A 358 -5.74 26.78 -7.91
N VAL A 359 -5.37 25.63 -8.51
CA VAL A 359 -5.18 25.53 -9.97
C VAL A 359 -6.54 25.52 -10.68
N LEU A 360 -7.53 24.90 -10.03
CA LEU A 360 -8.94 24.92 -10.46
C LEU A 360 -9.76 25.78 -9.51
N ALA A 361 -10.80 26.41 -10.04
CA ALA A 361 -11.72 27.21 -9.25
C ALA A 361 -12.42 26.34 -8.19
N SER A 362 -12.64 26.91 -7.00
CA SER A 362 -13.37 26.25 -5.92
C SER A 362 -14.85 26.06 -6.30
N TYR A 363 -15.46 24.99 -5.81
CA TYR A 363 -16.88 24.72 -6.04
C TYR A 363 -17.73 25.77 -5.34
N GLN A 364 -18.34 26.71 -6.09
CA GLN A 364 -19.36 27.64 -5.60
C GLN A 364 -19.02 28.30 -4.24
N ASP A 365 -17.85 28.95 -4.14
CA ASP A 365 -17.35 29.62 -2.92
C ASP A 365 -17.15 28.72 -1.67
N CYS A 366 -17.34 27.40 -1.78
CA CYS A 366 -17.14 26.45 -0.69
C CYS A 366 -15.74 25.83 -0.74
N LYS A 367 -14.87 26.28 0.16
CA LYS A 367 -13.47 25.85 0.27
C LYS A 367 -13.25 24.36 0.60
N GLU A 368 -14.29 23.60 0.96
CA GLU A 368 -14.16 22.24 1.51
C GLU A 368 -15.16 21.21 0.95
N VAL A 369 -15.54 21.26 -0.33
CA VAL A 369 -16.34 20.17 -0.91
C VAL A 369 -15.44 18.95 -1.18
N MET A 370 -15.49 17.97 -0.26
CA MET A 370 -14.87 16.66 -0.48
C MET A 370 -15.67 15.89 -1.53
N LEU A 371 -15.06 15.61 -2.67
CA LEU A 371 -15.66 14.74 -3.69
C LEU A 371 -15.99 13.37 -3.07
N PRO A 372 -17.15 12.76 -3.34
CA PRO A 372 -17.51 11.43 -2.83
C PRO A 372 -16.63 10.32 -3.42
N ASN A 373 -16.48 9.21 -2.70
CA ASN A 373 -15.77 8.02 -3.20
C ASN A 373 -16.61 7.25 -4.23
N TYR A 374 -15.97 6.33 -4.95
CA TYR A 374 -16.61 5.55 -6.02
C TYR A 374 -17.86 4.79 -5.53
N ALA A 375 -17.79 4.18 -4.33
CA ALA A 375 -18.91 3.45 -3.75
C ALA A 375 -20.12 4.37 -3.50
N SER A 376 -19.89 5.54 -2.89
CA SER A 376 -20.91 6.55 -2.62
C SER A 376 -21.51 7.10 -3.91
N VAL A 377 -20.70 7.32 -4.95
CA VAL A 377 -21.20 7.77 -6.25
C VAL A 377 -22.08 6.72 -6.90
N LYS A 378 -21.66 5.45 -6.86
CA LYS A 378 -22.44 4.34 -7.43
C LYS A 378 -23.79 4.20 -6.73
N GLU A 379 -23.83 4.34 -5.41
CA GLU A 379 -25.07 4.34 -4.63
C GLU A 379 -25.98 5.52 -5.01
N ARG A 380 -25.44 6.75 -5.04
CA ARG A 380 -26.22 7.95 -5.44
C ARG A 380 -26.77 7.87 -6.86
N LEU A 381 -26.04 7.26 -7.80
CA LEU A 381 -26.51 7.06 -9.17
C LEU A 381 -27.65 6.05 -9.26
N ASN A 382 -27.65 5.04 -8.39
CA ASN A 382 -28.70 4.03 -8.34
C ASN A 382 -29.98 4.56 -7.66
N SER A 383 -29.85 5.41 -6.64
CA SER A 383 -30.97 5.85 -5.79
C SER A 383 -31.87 6.93 -6.40
N GLN A 384 -31.57 7.48 -7.59
CA GLN A 384 -32.36 8.53 -8.28
C GLN A 384 -32.85 9.67 -7.36
N GLU A 385 -32.06 10.11 -6.37
CA GLU A 385 -32.48 11.21 -5.49
C GLU A 385 -32.35 12.57 -6.22
N VAL A 386 -33.49 13.23 -6.44
CA VAL A 386 -33.66 14.42 -7.29
C VAL A 386 -33.48 15.76 -6.56
N HIS A 387 -33.22 15.78 -5.25
CA HIS A 387 -33.25 17.04 -4.48
C HIS A 387 -31.96 17.32 -3.70
N GLY A 388 -31.17 18.29 -4.17
CA GLY A 388 -30.11 18.94 -3.38
C GLY A 388 -28.90 19.40 -4.20
N ASP A 389 -28.17 18.46 -4.80
CA ASP A 389 -26.77 18.67 -5.24
C ASP A 389 -26.55 18.47 -6.75
N LYS A 390 -27.35 19.14 -7.59
CA LYS A 390 -27.21 19.05 -9.07
C LYS A 390 -25.77 19.30 -9.59
N PRO A 391 -25.01 20.32 -9.13
CA PRO A 391 -23.67 20.58 -9.66
C PRO A 391 -22.64 19.52 -9.23
N LEU A 392 -22.63 19.11 -7.95
CA LEU A 392 -21.72 18.08 -7.45
C LEU A 392 -21.96 16.73 -8.13
N LEU A 393 -23.24 16.36 -8.31
CA LEU A 393 -23.61 15.14 -9.02
C LEU A 393 -23.17 15.18 -10.49
N GLN A 394 -23.25 16.35 -11.14
CA GLN A 394 -22.76 16.53 -12.51
C GLN A 394 -21.25 16.33 -12.61
N ILE A 395 -20.47 16.90 -11.70
CA ILE A 395 -19.02 16.71 -11.62
C ILE A 395 -18.67 15.24 -11.38
N CYS A 396 -19.39 14.57 -10.47
CA CYS A 396 -19.18 13.14 -10.19
C CYS A 396 -19.44 12.27 -11.44
N LYS A 397 -20.49 12.60 -12.21
CA LYS A 397 -20.80 11.93 -13.49
C LYS A 397 -19.72 12.16 -14.53
N GLN A 398 -19.24 13.39 -14.69
CA GLN A 398 -18.16 13.71 -15.64
C GLN A 398 -16.84 13.05 -15.25
N LEU A 399 -16.53 12.98 -13.96
CA LEU A 399 -15.36 12.29 -13.45
C LEU A 399 -15.44 10.78 -13.70
N LEU A 400 -16.64 10.19 -13.55
CA LEU A 400 -16.88 8.79 -13.89
C LEU A 400 -16.73 8.54 -15.38
N GLU A 401 -17.32 9.38 -16.24
CA GLU A 401 -17.14 9.32 -17.70
C GLU A 401 -15.66 9.43 -18.10
N THR A 402 -14.91 10.28 -17.42
CA THR A 402 -13.46 10.39 -17.65
C THR A 402 -12.74 9.10 -17.25
N ALA A 403 -13.09 8.52 -16.10
CA ALA A 403 -12.53 7.25 -15.66
C ALA A 403 -12.87 6.10 -16.64
N GLU A 404 -14.04 6.11 -17.26
CA GLU A 404 -14.41 5.17 -18.34
C GLU A 404 -13.57 5.41 -19.60
N ALA A 405 -13.39 6.66 -20.02
CA ALA A 405 -12.56 7.02 -21.18
C ALA A 405 -11.09 6.59 -21.02
N CYS A 406 -10.58 6.52 -19.79
CA CYS A 406 -9.22 6.10 -19.47
C CYS A 406 -9.02 4.57 -19.38
N GLU A 407 -9.95 3.75 -19.88
CA GLU A 407 -9.77 2.30 -19.92
C GLU A 407 -8.45 1.89 -20.62
N GLY A 408 -7.72 0.96 -19.99
CA GLY A 408 -6.43 0.46 -20.46
C GLY A 408 -5.21 1.35 -20.13
N MET A 409 -5.41 2.57 -19.65
CA MET A 409 -4.29 3.45 -19.27
C MET A 409 -3.57 2.97 -18.01
N SER A 410 -2.24 3.12 -17.98
CA SER A 410 -1.42 2.82 -16.80
C SER A 410 -1.64 3.83 -15.67
N GLY A 411 -1.35 3.47 -14.42
CA GLY A 411 -1.39 4.41 -13.29
C GLY A 411 -0.50 5.64 -13.50
N ARG A 412 0.67 5.47 -14.13
CA ARG A 412 1.55 6.57 -14.54
C ARG A 412 0.86 7.50 -15.54
N SER A 413 0.20 6.95 -16.56
CA SER A 413 -0.52 7.73 -17.57
C SER A 413 -1.69 8.50 -16.95
N LEU A 414 -2.44 7.87 -16.03
CA LEU A 414 -3.53 8.52 -15.30
C LEU A 414 -3.06 9.70 -14.45
N ARG A 415 -1.94 9.56 -13.73
CA ARG A 415 -1.37 10.67 -12.93
C ARG A 415 -0.76 11.78 -13.79
N LYS A 416 -0.39 11.50 -15.04
CA LYS A 416 0.09 12.50 -16.02
C LYS A 416 -1.07 13.27 -16.67
N LEU A 417 -2.24 12.64 -16.79
CA LEU A 417 -3.40 13.18 -17.51
C LEU A 417 -3.83 14.59 -17.05
N PRO A 418 -3.94 14.90 -15.74
CA PRO A 418 -4.37 16.24 -15.32
C PRO A 418 -3.44 17.36 -15.80
N PHE A 419 -2.13 17.09 -15.81
CA PHE A 419 -1.14 18.05 -16.32
C PHE A 419 -1.27 18.24 -17.83
N LEU A 420 -1.42 17.15 -18.59
CA LEU A 420 -1.64 17.22 -20.04
C LEU A 420 -2.91 17.99 -20.38
N THR A 421 -4.00 17.72 -19.65
CA THR A 421 -5.26 18.46 -19.80
C THR A 421 -5.08 19.94 -19.51
N HIS A 422 -4.43 20.30 -18.39
CA HIS A 422 -4.16 21.70 -18.06
C HIS A 422 -3.34 22.41 -19.15
N SER A 423 -2.31 21.73 -19.68
CA SER A 423 -1.46 22.27 -20.75
C SER A 423 -2.19 22.49 -22.08
N ALA A 424 -3.30 21.78 -22.31
CA ALA A 424 -4.13 21.91 -23.50
C ALA A 424 -5.16 23.05 -23.41
N LEU A 425 -5.34 23.66 -22.23
CA LEU A 425 -6.31 24.74 -22.03
C LEU A 425 -5.79 26.08 -22.54
N ALA A 426 -6.65 26.83 -23.22
CA ALA A 426 -6.32 28.17 -23.73
C ALA A 426 -6.13 29.23 -22.61
N HIS A 427 -6.74 29.00 -21.43
CA HIS A 427 -6.65 29.89 -20.27
C HIS A 427 -6.18 29.08 -19.05
N PRO A 428 -4.96 29.29 -18.54
CA PRO A 428 -4.36 28.45 -17.51
C PRO A 428 -4.81 28.78 -16.07
N PHE A 429 -5.52 29.89 -15.85
CA PHE A 429 -5.93 30.36 -14.52
C PHE A 429 -7.44 30.21 -14.29
N ASP A 430 -7.82 29.90 -13.04
CA ASP A 430 -9.21 29.81 -12.56
C ASP A 430 -10.14 28.99 -13.46
N CYS A 431 -9.65 27.83 -13.90
CA CYS A 431 -10.45 26.96 -14.75
C CYS A 431 -11.60 26.33 -13.95
N ASP A 432 -12.81 26.41 -14.52
CA ASP A 432 -13.99 25.71 -13.99
C ASP A 432 -13.75 24.18 -14.01
N PRO A 433 -13.97 23.47 -12.88
CA PRO A 433 -13.79 22.02 -12.82
C PRO A 433 -14.57 21.23 -13.87
N SER A 434 -15.78 21.69 -14.24
CA SER A 434 -16.62 21.00 -15.24
C SER A 434 -16.01 21.12 -16.63
N LYS A 435 -15.50 22.31 -16.98
CA LYS A 435 -14.77 22.54 -18.24
C LYS A 435 -13.48 21.73 -18.28
N PHE A 436 -12.74 21.69 -17.17
CA PHE A 436 -11.52 20.90 -17.03
C PHE A 436 -11.79 19.41 -17.28
N LEU A 437 -12.81 18.84 -16.63
CA LEU A 437 -13.19 17.43 -16.81
C LEU A 437 -13.61 17.13 -18.25
N TYR A 438 -14.35 18.03 -18.91
CA TYR A 438 -14.69 17.87 -20.33
C TYR A 438 -13.44 17.79 -21.22
N THR A 439 -12.47 18.68 -21.03
CA THR A 439 -11.19 18.62 -21.76
C THR A 439 -10.37 17.39 -21.38
N MET A 440 -10.50 16.90 -20.16
CA MET A 440 -9.80 15.70 -19.68
C MET A 440 -10.28 14.44 -20.40
N VAL A 441 -11.58 14.31 -20.68
CA VAL A 441 -12.14 13.22 -21.50
C VAL A 441 -11.51 13.21 -22.90
N GLU A 442 -11.43 14.35 -23.57
CA GLU A 442 -10.83 14.46 -24.91
C GLU A 442 -9.33 14.16 -24.88
N THR A 443 -8.62 14.65 -23.85
CA THR A 443 -7.19 14.35 -23.65
C THR A 443 -6.98 12.85 -23.43
N ALA A 444 -7.83 12.20 -22.63
CA ALA A 444 -7.75 10.76 -22.38
C ALA A 444 -7.96 9.94 -23.65
N ARG A 445 -8.96 10.32 -24.47
CA ARG A 445 -9.22 9.67 -25.76
C ARG A 445 -8.03 9.80 -26.71
N ARG A 446 -7.39 10.97 -26.75
CA ARG A 446 -6.17 11.21 -27.54
C ARG A 446 -5.00 10.36 -27.06
N GLU A 447 -4.66 10.40 -25.77
CA GLU A 447 -3.56 9.60 -25.21
C GLU A 447 -3.80 8.10 -25.44
N ARG A 448 -5.06 7.66 -25.40
CA ARG A 448 -5.42 6.27 -25.71
C ARG A 448 -5.20 5.91 -27.18
N SER A 449 -5.49 6.81 -28.11
CA SER A 449 -5.24 6.58 -29.54
C SER A 449 -3.74 6.48 -29.88
N GLU A 450 -2.89 7.02 -29.03
CA GLU A 450 -1.43 6.95 -29.16
C GLU A 450 -0.85 5.68 -28.48
N LEU A 451 -1.64 4.92 -27.73
CA LEU A 451 -1.21 3.63 -27.17
C LEU A 451 -1.15 2.58 -28.30
N PRO A 452 -0.04 1.83 -28.43
CA PRO A 452 0.02 0.71 -29.36
C PRO A 452 -1.03 -0.35 -28.97
N ASP A 453 -1.78 -0.86 -29.95
CA ASP A 453 -2.77 -1.92 -29.75
C ASP A 453 -2.12 -3.14 -29.05
N LEU A 454 -2.35 -3.26 -27.75
CA LEU A 454 -1.95 -4.43 -26.94
C LEU A 454 -2.81 -5.68 -27.24
N ASN A 455 -3.78 -5.55 -28.15
CA ASN A 455 -4.69 -6.62 -28.61
C ASN A 455 -4.31 -7.17 -30.00
N GLY A 456 -3.02 -7.24 -30.32
CA GLY A 456 -2.55 -8.20 -31.32
C GLY A 456 -2.69 -9.62 -30.77
N GLY A 457 -3.85 -10.24 -30.99
CA GLY A 457 -4.13 -11.61 -30.55
C GLY A 457 -3.02 -12.58 -30.96
N LEU A 458 -2.38 -13.21 -29.97
CA LEU A 458 -1.61 -14.42 -30.20
C LEU A 458 -2.60 -15.55 -30.53
N PRO A 459 -2.40 -16.32 -31.62
CA PRO A 459 -3.23 -17.48 -31.88
C PRO A 459 -3.00 -18.50 -30.76
N VAL A 460 -4.10 -18.99 -30.20
CA VAL A 460 -4.09 -20.21 -29.39
C VAL A 460 -3.53 -21.33 -30.27
N VAL A 461 -2.40 -21.90 -29.86
CA VAL A 461 -1.90 -23.19 -30.35
C VAL A 461 -1.71 -24.09 -29.14
#